data_AF-A0A2V6PMI0-F1
#
_entry.id   AF-A0A2V6PMI0-F1
#
_cell.length_a   1.000
_cell.length_b   1.000
_cell.length_c   1.000
_cell.angle_alpha   90.00
_cell.angle_beta   90.00
_cell.angle_gamma   90.00
#
_symmetry.space_group_name_H-M   'P 1'
#
loop_
_entity.id
_entity.type
_entity.pdbx_description
1 polymer ?
#
loop_
_entity_poly.entity_id
_entity_poly.type
_entity_poly.pdbx_seq_one_letter_code
_entity_poly.pdbx_strand_id
1 'polypeptide(L)'
;EGPNALYRNVGNWRFEDVTASAGVACEGQYSTGATLVDVDGDGALDLLVNALGGGTRLFLNDGKGHFQEAGDAGLIRKFGSMSMALTDIDGDGALDLYVANYRTTTVRSTGLDMLNINGRKVLKPEDRDQMYITQDGFLREHGEVDMVYRNEGKGHFTLLSWTDGRFMDERGAFR
;
A
#
# COMPACT_ATOMS: atom_id res chain seq x y z
N GLU A 1 -18.91 9.75 -0.16
CA GLU A 1 -17.47 9.83 -0.46
C GLU A 1 -17.23 11.04 -1.34
N GLY A 2 -16.12 11.74 -1.16
CA GLY A 2 -15.76 12.94 -1.90
C GLY A 2 -14.34 12.80 -2.46
N PRO A 3 -13.93 13.69 -3.38
CA PRO A 3 -12.57 13.68 -3.91
C PRO A 3 -11.55 13.93 -2.79
N ASN A 4 -10.31 13.51 -3.03
CA ASN A 4 -9.19 13.94 -2.18
C ASN A 4 -9.10 15.46 -2.19
N ALA A 5 -8.68 16.04 -1.06
CA ALA A 5 -8.46 17.48 -0.94
C ALA A 5 -7.15 17.76 -0.21
N LEU A 6 -6.39 18.73 -0.71
CA LEU A 6 -5.20 19.28 -0.06
C LEU A 6 -5.43 20.76 0.24
N TYR A 7 -5.29 21.11 1.52
CA TYR A 7 -5.47 22.46 2.00
C TYR A 7 -4.13 23.08 2.43
N ARG A 8 -3.77 24.22 1.84
CA ARG A 8 -2.62 25.01 2.28
C ARG A 8 -3.04 25.95 3.40
N ASN A 9 -2.35 25.87 4.55
CA ASN A 9 -2.51 26.86 5.62
C ASN A 9 -1.92 28.20 5.17
N VAL A 10 -2.74 29.25 5.13
CA VAL A 10 -2.35 30.63 4.76
C VAL A 10 -2.30 31.58 5.97
N GLY A 11 -2.19 31.01 7.16
CA GLY A 11 -2.12 31.71 8.44
C GLY A 11 -3.50 32.14 8.96
N ASN A 12 -3.53 32.44 10.26
CA ASN A 12 -4.75 32.87 10.97
C ASN A 12 -5.91 31.88 10.84
N TRP A 13 -5.62 30.57 10.91
CA TRP A 13 -6.62 29.49 10.79
C TRP A 13 -7.39 29.49 9.45
N ARG A 14 -6.80 30.08 8.40
CA ARG A 14 -7.36 30.07 7.06
C ARG A 14 -6.63 29.06 6.19
N PHE A 15 -7.42 28.39 5.36
CA PHE A 15 -6.98 27.31 4.51
C PHE A 15 -7.49 27.53 3.10
N GLU A 16 -6.61 27.35 2.12
CA GLU A 16 -6.95 27.42 0.71
C GLU A 16 -6.91 26.01 0.12
N ASP A 17 -7.96 25.62 -0.60
CA ASP A 17 -7.95 24.39 -1.37
C ASP A 17 -6.98 24.56 -2.56
N VAL A 18 -5.92 23.77 -2.55
CA VAL A 18 -4.89 23.76 -3.61
C VAL A 18 -4.86 22.44 -4.37
N THR A 19 -5.87 21.58 -4.19
CA THR A 19 -5.87 20.21 -4.71
C THR A 19 -5.56 20.12 -6.20
N ALA A 20 -6.24 20.94 -7.00
CA ALA A 20 -6.08 20.96 -8.45
C ALA A 20 -4.74 21.58 -8.89
N SER A 21 -4.32 22.68 -8.28
CA SER A 21 -3.05 23.35 -8.62
C SER A 21 -1.82 22.61 -8.13
N ALA A 22 -1.96 21.80 -7.08
CA ALA A 22 -0.92 20.94 -6.52
C ALA A 22 -0.79 19.61 -7.27
N GLY A 23 -1.81 19.18 -8.03
CA GLY A 23 -1.76 17.93 -8.81
C GLY A 23 -2.06 16.65 -8.02
N VAL A 24 -2.73 16.77 -6.86
CA VAL A 24 -2.90 15.65 -5.88
C VAL A 24 -4.33 15.13 -5.77
N ALA A 25 -5.18 15.43 -6.76
CA ALA A 25 -6.59 15.02 -6.75
C ALA A 25 -6.79 13.48 -6.73
N CYS A 26 -5.78 12.71 -7.16
CA CYS A 26 -5.80 11.24 -7.24
C CYS A 26 -7.06 10.71 -7.94
N GLU A 27 -7.36 11.21 -9.14
CA GLU A 27 -8.59 10.84 -9.85
C GLU A 27 -8.74 9.32 -10.00
N GLY A 28 -9.97 8.82 -9.79
CA GLY A 28 -10.29 7.40 -9.87
C GLY A 28 -9.78 6.56 -8.70
N GLN A 29 -9.24 7.16 -7.64
CA GLN A 29 -8.74 6.46 -6.46
C GLN A 29 -9.67 6.56 -5.25
N TYR A 30 -10.04 5.42 -4.68
CA TYR A 30 -10.66 5.35 -3.35
C TYR A 30 -9.56 5.39 -2.29
N SER A 31 -9.21 6.59 -1.83
CA SER A 31 -8.09 6.76 -0.91
C SER A 31 -8.47 6.43 0.53
N THR A 32 -7.56 5.76 1.24
CA THR A 32 -7.77 5.24 2.61
C THR A 32 -6.88 5.93 3.64
N GLY A 33 -5.82 6.60 3.19
CA GLY A 33 -4.90 7.34 4.05
C GLY A 33 -3.86 8.10 3.23
N ALA A 34 -3.24 9.10 3.84
CA ALA A 34 -2.18 9.88 3.23
C ALA A 34 -1.09 10.22 4.26
N THR A 35 0.13 10.45 3.80
CA THR A 35 1.27 10.88 4.63
C THR A 35 2.15 11.83 3.85
N LEU A 36 2.60 12.90 4.52
CA LEU A 36 3.62 13.82 4.01
C LEU A 36 4.97 13.46 4.63
N VAL A 37 5.97 13.20 3.79
CA VAL A 37 7.30 12.72 4.20
C VAL A 37 8.32 12.99 3.10
N ASP A 38 9.53 13.38 3.45
CA ASP A 38 10.64 13.56 2.51
C ASP A 38 11.24 12.17 2.19
N VAL A 39 10.89 11.59 1.04
CA VAL A 39 11.36 10.24 0.64
C VAL A 39 12.50 10.29 -0.36
N ASP A 40 12.71 11.44 -1.00
CA ASP A 40 13.77 11.61 -1.99
C ASP A 40 15.02 12.32 -1.45
N GLY A 41 14.93 12.89 -0.23
CA GLY A 41 16.02 13.51 0.51
C GLY A 41 16.29 14.96 0.11
N ASP A 42 15.35 15.63 -0.57
CA ASP A 42 15.52 17.00 -1.05
C ASP A 42 15.09 18.08 -0.02
N GLY A 43 14.50 17.66 1.11
CA GLY A 43 14.02 18.52 2.19
C GLY A 43 12.60 19.04 2.01
N ALA A 44 11.95 18.77 0.88
CA ALA A 44 10.53 18.97 0.68
C ALA A 44 9.75 17.72 1.12
N LEU A 45 8.56 17.92 1.70
CA LEU A 45 7.71 16.78 2.02
C LEU A 45 6.96 16.32 0.76
N ASP A 46 7.17 15.06 0.39
CA ASP A 46 6.44 14.34 -0.65
C ASP A 46 5.15 13.76 -0.10
N LEU A 47 4.25 13.35 -0.98
CA LEU A 47 2.94 12.82 -0.62
C LEU A 47 2.81 11.34 -1.00
N LEU A 48 2.59 10.49 -0.01
CA LEU A 48 2.13 9.11 -0.20
C LEU A 48 0.62 9.03 0.04
N VAL A 49 -0.10 8.33 -0.84
CA VAL A 49 -1.56 8.13 -0.73
C VAL A 49 -1.91 6.66 -0.92
N ASN A 50 -2.47 6.04 0.11
CA ASN A 50 -3.00 4.69 0.07
C ASN A 50 -4.36 4.64 -0.63
N ALA A 51 -4.66 3.49 -1.23
CA ALA A 51 -5.92 3.23 -1.91
C ALA A 51 -6.50 1.86 -1.60
N LEU A 52 -7.82 1.78 -1.59
CA LEU A 52 -8.54 0.52 -1.73
C LEU A 52 -8.43 0.03 -3.18
N GLY A 53 -7.61 -1.01 -3.42
CA GLY A 53 -7.46 -1.66 -4.72
C GLY A 53 -6.52 -0.98 -5.71
N GLY A 54 -5.97 0.17 -5.33
CA GLY A 54 -4.99 0.91 -6.13
C GLY A 54 -3.56 0.88 -5.57
N GLY A 55 -3.35 0.24 -4.40
CA GLY A 55 -2.08 0.28 -3.67
C GLY A 55 -1.73 1.68 -3.16
N THR A 56 -0.44 1.92 -2.93
CA THR A 56 0.10 3.22 -2.53
C THR A 56 0.64 3.98 -3.75
N ARG A 57 0.28 5.25 -3.90
CA ARG A 57 0.89 6.18 -4.87
C ARG A 57 1.85 7.12 -4.17
N LEU A 58 2.95 7.46 -4.83
CA LEU A 58 3.89 8.50 -4.44
C LEU A 58 3.76 9.71 -5.36
N PHE A 59 3.78 10.90 -4.79
CA PHE A 59 3.88 12.15 -5.50
C PHE A 59 5.04 12.97 -4.93
N LEU A 60 6.02 13.28 -5.77
CA LEU A 60 7.21 14.07 -5.40
C LEU A 60 6.89 15.57 -5.46
N ASN A 61 7.33 16.32 -4.45
CA ASN A 61 7.08 17.74 -4.31
C ASN A 61 8.25 18.59 -4.78
N ASP A 62 8.02 19.58 -5.64
CA ASP A 62 9.08 20.48 -6.13
C ASP A 62 9.55 21.55 -5.11
N GLY A 63 9.20 21.38 -3.84
CA GLY A 63 9.42 22.35 -2.76
C GLY A 63 8.51 23.58 -2.81
N LYS A 64 7.66 23.73 -3.84
CA LYS A 64 6.72 24.85 -4.01
C LYS A 64 5.26 24.41 -3.87
N GLY A 65 5.04 23.14 -3.55
CA GLY A 65 3.71 22.55 -3.40
C GLY A 65 3.10 22.11 -4.73
N HIS A 66 3.90 21.92 -5.77
CA HIS A 66 3.49 21.22 -6.98
C HIS A 66 4.02 19.80 -6.91
N PHE A 67 3.09 18.84 -7.04
CA PHE A 67 3.38 17.43 -6.89
C PHE A 67 3.28 16.70 -8.22
N GLN A 68 4.22 15.79 -8.48
CA GLN A 68 4.24 14.94 -9.66
C GLN A 68 4.15 13.47 -9.23
N GLU A 69 3.18 12.71 -9.76
CA GLU A 69 3.08 11.27 -9.48
C GLU A 69 4.33 10.56 -10.01
N ALA A 70 5.02 9.83 -9.12
CA ALA A 70 6.16 8.97 -9.43
C ALA A 70 5.66 7.55 -9.73
N GLY A 71 5.11 7.36 -10.93
CA GLY A 71 4.45 6.10 -11.33
C GLY A 71 5.37 4.88 -11.43
N ASP A 72 6.68 5.10 -11.52
CA ASP A 72 7.75 4.10 -11.60
C ASP A 72 8.55 3.96 -10.29
N ALA A 73 8.02 4.47 -9.18
CA ALA A 73 8.63 4.39 -7.85
C ALA A 73 8.75 2.95 -7.28
N GLY A 74 8.37 1.91 -8.03
CA GLY A 74 8.48 0.51 -7.59
C GLY A 74 7.41 0.04 -6.57
N LEU A 75 6.45 0.90 -6.23
CA LEU A 75 5.30 0.57 -5.39
C LEU A 75 4.24 -0.24 -6.14
N ILE A 76 3.73 -1.29 -5.51
CA ILE A 76 2.72 -2.17 -6.14
C ILE A 76 1.32 -1.56 -6.03
N ARG A 77 0.63 -1.45 -7.18
CA ARG A 77 -0.66 -0.74 -7.33
C ARG A 77 -1.87 -1.67 -7.50
N LYS A 78 -2.11 -2.58 -6.55
CA LYS A 78 -3.26 -3.51 -6.63
C LYS A 78 -3.91 -3.90 -5.29
N PHE A 79 -3.24 -3.64 -4.17
CA PHE A 79 -3.72 -4.06 -2.86
C PHE A 79 -4.62 -2.98 -2.23
N GLY A 80 -5.39 -3.37 -1.22
CA GLY A 80 -6.18 -2.49 -0.38
C GLY A 80 -5.32 -1.93 0.74
N SER A 81 -4.41 -1.04 0.39
CA SER A 81 -3.47 -0.45 1.36
C SER A 81 -4.23 0.42 2.36
N MET A 82 -3.92 0.27 3.65
CA MET A 82 -4.66 0.94 4.73
C MET A 82 -3.78 1.89 5.53
N SER A 83 -2.66 1.40 6.06
CA SER A 83 -1.75 2.21 6.88
C SER A 83 -0.32 2.11 6.37
N MET A 84 0.44 3.18 6.60
CA MET A 84 1.85 3.28 6.26
C MET A 84 2.65 3.53 7.54
N ALA A 85 3.85 2.96 7.61
CA ALA A 85 4.88 3.35 8.57
C ALA A 85 6.18 3.57 7.80
N LEU A 86 6.88 4.66 8.09
CA LEU A 86 8.16 4.99 7.47
C LEU A 86 9.26 5.08 8.50
N THR A 87 10.40 4.45 8.21
CA THR A 87 11.60 4.49 9.04
C THR A 87 12.78 3.99 8.23
N ASP A 88 13.98 4.46 8.55
CA ASP A 88 15.23 3.94 8.01
C ASP A 88 15.57 2.60 8.70
N ILE A 89 15.31 1.46 8.05
CA ILE A 89 15.49 0.13 8.65
C ILE A 89 16.90 -0.44 8.45
N ASP A 90 17.65 0.06 7.48
CA ASP A 90 18.99 -0.44 7.15
C ASP A 90 20.13 0.54 7.49
N GLY A 91 19.79 1.76 7.91
CA GLY A 91 20.71 2.78 8.36
C GLY A 91 21.36 3.58 7.23
N ASP A 92 20.80 3.57 6.02
CA ASP A 92 21.34 4.30 4.87
C ASP A 92 20.88 5.76 4.78
N GLY A 93 19.96 6.17 5.66
CA GLY A 93 19.43 7.52 5.76
C GLY A 93 18.22 7.78 4.86
N ALA A 94 17.82 6.84 4.00
CA ALA A 94 16.57 6.90 3.28
C ALA A 94 15.45 6.25 4.11
N LEU A 95 14.26 6.87 4.12
CA LEU A 95 13.12 6.28 4.83
C LEU A 95 12.51 5.15 4.00
N ASP A 96 12.53 3.95 4.56
CA ASP A 96 11.86 2.76 4.03
C ASP A 96 10.37 2.79 4.37
N LEU A 97 9.57 1.99 3.65
CA LEU A 97 8.12 2.02 3.74
C LEU A 97 7.55 0.64 4.08
N TYR A 98 6.81 0.56 5.18
CA TYR A 98 5.91 -0.55 5.46
C TYR A 98 4.47 -0.16 5.16
N VAL A 99 3.76 -1.01 4.41
CA VAL A 99 2.34 -0.87 4.08
C VAL A 99 1.57 -2.06 4.62
N ALA A 100 0.64 -1.78 5.53
CA ALA A 100 -0.33 -2.79 5.95
C ALA A 100 -1.51 -2.82 4.98
N ASN A 101 -1.85 -4.00 4.51
CA ASN A 101 -2.89 -4.20 3.51
C ASN A 101 -4.13 -4.85 4.13
N TYR A 102 -5.28 -4.48 3.59
CA TYR A 102 -6.56 -5.11 3.85
C TYR A 102 -7.20 -5.51 2.53
N ARG A 103 -8.04 -6.53 2.58
CA ARG A 103 -8.65 -7.10 1.38
C ARG A 103 -9.50 -6.07 0.63
N THR A 104 -9.30 -6.04 -0.68
CA THR A 104 -10.10 -5.24 -1.64
C THR A 104 -11.48 -5.85 -1.90
N THR A 105 -11.57 -7.19 -1.84
CA THR A 105 -12.78 -7.96 -2.09
C THR A 105 -12.87 -9.17 -1.16
N THR A 106 -14.09 -9.68 -1.00
CA THR A 106 -14.39 -10.91 -0.25
C THR A 106 -15.21 -11.87 -1.10
N VAL A 107 -15.17 -13.16 -0.78
CA VAL A 107 -16.07 -14.17 -1.38
C VAL A 107 -17.53 -13.76 -1.24
N ARG A 108 -17.89 -13.05 -0.17
CA ARG A 108 -19.24 -12.52 0.00
C ARG A 108 -19.61 -11.50 -1.09
N SER A 109 -18.66 -10.68 -1.54
CA SER A 109 -18.88 -9.66 -2.57
C SER A 109 -18.75 -10.18 -4.01
N THR A 110 -17.92 -11.19 -4.26
CA THR A 110 -17.62 -11.67 -5.62
C THR A 110 -18.21 -13.03 -5.94
N GLY A 111 -18.66 -13.78 -4.93
CA GLY A 111 -18.90 -15.21 -5.05
C GLY A 111 -17.60 -16.02 -5.10
N LEU A 112 -17.74 -17.35 -5.07
CA LEU A 112 -16.64 -18.30 -5.23
C LEU A 112 -17.11 -19.52 -6.02
N ASP A 113 -16.45 -19.78 -7.13
CA ASP A 113 -16.66 -20.98 -7.92
C ASP A 113 -15.83 -22.14 -7.39
N MET A 114 -16.50 -23.21 -7.00
CA MET A 114 -15.85 -24.41 -6.45
C MET A 114 -16.00 -25.62 -7.37
N LEU A 115 -14.93 -26.40 -7.49
CA LEU A 115 -14.95 -27.68 -8.18
C LEU A 115 -15.80 -28.69 -7.41
N ASN A 116 -16.47 -29.58 -8.12
CA ASN A 116 -17.14 -30.74 -7.54
C ASN A 116 -16.37 -32.00 -7.93
N ILE A 117 -15.66 -32.60 -6.96
CA ILE A 117 -14.91 -33.84 -7.18
C ILE A 117 -15.54 -34.92 -6.31
N ASN A 118 -16.15 -35.92 -6.94
CA ASN A 118 -16.83 -37.03 -6.27
C ASN A 118 -17.90 -36.58 -5.24
N GLY A 119 -18.67 -35.53 -5.56
CA GLY A 119 -19.70 -34.98 -4.68
C GLY A 119 -19.18 -34.04 -3.60
N ARG A 120 -17.86 -33.81 -3.52
CA ARG A 120 -17.23 -32.88 -2.58
C ARG A 120 -16.87 -31.57 -3.28
N LYS A 121 -17.28 -30.46 -2.67
CA LYS A 121 -16.86 -29.11 -3.07
C LYS A 121 -15.40 -28.87 -2.65
N VAL A 122 -14.55 -28.48 -3.59
CA VAL A 122 -13.15 -28.15 -3.35
C VAL A 122 -12.76 -26.85 -4.05
N LEU A 123 -11.80 -26.12 -3.48
CA LEU A 123 -11.23 -24.91 -4.07
C LEU A 123 -10.51 -25.24 -5.38
N LYS A 124 -10.64 -24.35 -6.37
CA LYS A 124 -9.77 -24.39 -7.55
C LYS A 124 -8.32 -24.13 -7.12
N PRO A 125 -7.32 -24.72 -7.79
CA PRO A 125 -5.91 -24.52 -7.43
C PRO A 125 -5.52 -23.05 -7.27
N GLU A 126 -5.98 -22.18 -8.17
CA GLU A 126 -5.70 -20.75 -8.20
C GLU A 126 -6.24 -19.96 -6.98
N ASP A 127 -7.28 -20.46 -6.31
CA ASP A 127 -7.89 -19.80 -5.15
C ASP A 127 -7.22 -20.19 -3.82
N ARG A 128 -6.37 -21.23 -3.83
CA ARG A 128 -5.84 -21.85 -2.59
C ARG A 128 -4.77 -21.01 -1.89
N ASP A 129 -4.13 -20.10 -2.60
CA ASP A 129 -3.17 -19.17 -2.01
C ASP A 129 -3.89 -18.09 -1.17
N GLN A 130 -5.14 -17.80 -1.50
CA GLN A 130 -5.92 -16.75 -0.85
C GLN A 130 -7.00 -17.30 0.08
N MET A 131 -7.32 -18.58 -0.01
CA MET A 131 -8.45 -19.19 0.68
C MET A 131 -8.18 -20.65 1.05
N TYR A 132 -8.80 -21.11 2.12
CA TYR A 132 -8.77 -22.51 2.54
C TYR A 132 -10.09 -22.92 3.18
N ILE A 133 -10.34 -24.23 3.22
CA ILE A 133 -11.49 -24.81 3.91
C ILE A 133 -10.96 -25.43 5.21
N THR A 134 -11.51 -25.01 6.35
CA THR A 134 -11.17 -25.55 7.66
C THR A 134 -11.69 -26.98 7.84
N GLN A 135 -11.20 -27.70 8.84
CA GLN A 135 -11.62 -29.09 9.09
C GLN A 135 -13.12 -29.23 9.40
N ASP A 136 -13.72 -28.20 10.01
CA ASP A 136 -15.15 -28.07 10.29
C ASP A 136 -15.98 -27.56 9.09
N GLY A 137 -15.35 -27.38 7.93
CA GLY A 137 -16.02 -27.11 6.65
C GLY A 137 -16.28 -25.63 6.34
N PHE A 138 -15.75 -24.69 7.12
CA PHE A 138 -15.87 -23.26 6.83
C PHE A 138 -14.83 -22.82 5.81
N LEU A 139 -15.24 -21.95 4.90
CA LEU A 139 -14.33 -21.22 4.04
C LEU A 139 -13.69 -20.08 4.85
N ARG A 140 -12.36 -19.99 4.78
CA ARG A 140 -11.56 -18.89 5.33
C ARG A 140 -10.80 -18.22 4.21
N GLU A 141 -10.72 -16.90 4.28
CA GLU A 141 -9.94 -16.07 3.39
C GLU A 141 -8.69 -15.59 4.13
N HIS A 142 -7.53 -15.66 3.50
CA HIS A 142 -6.33 -14.97 3.95
C HIS A 142 -6.47 -13.47 3.68
N GLY A 143 -5.87 -12.65 4.54
CA GLY A 143 -5.67 -11.23 4.26
C GLY A 143 -4.74 -11.02 3.08
N GLU A 144 -4.71 -9.79 2.54
CA GLU A 144 -3.65 -9.40 1.63
C GLU A 144 -2.34 -9.26 2.41
N VAL A 145 -1.22 -9.66 1.82
CA VAL A 145 0.08 -9.63 2.50
C VAL A 145 0.52 -8.20 2.72
N ASP A 146 1.06 -7.91 3.90
CA ASP A 146 1.74 -6.65 4.17
C ASP A 146 3.07 -6.59 3.41
N MET A 147 3.52 -5.36 3.17
CA MET A 147 4.68 -5.12 2.32
C MET A 147 5.67 -4.23 3.04
N VAL A 148 6.94 -4.66 3.03
CA VAL A 148 8.07 -3.81 3.39
C VAL A 148 8.79 -3.48 2.09
N TYR A 149 9.01 -2.20 1.86
CA TYR A 149 9.75 -1.67 0.73
C TYR A 149 11.01 -0.98 1.24
N ARG A 150 12.15 -1.32 0.64
CA ARG A 150 13.38 -0.59 0.84
C ARG A 150 13.45 0.59 -0.11
N ASN A 151 13.75 1.78 0.38
CA ASN A 151 13.98 2.95 -0.44
C ASN A 151 15.45 2.95 -0.88
N GLU A 152 15.70 2.79 -2.17
CA GLU A 152 17.05 2.82 -2.76
C GLU A 152 17.58 4.26 -2.92
N GLY A 153 16.90 5.22 -2.27
CA GLY A 153 17.10 6.65 -2.39
C GLY A 153 16.22 7.28 -3.47
N LYS A 154 16.03 8.60 -3.36
CA LYS A 154 15.27 9.42 -4.32
C LYS A 154 13.81 8.95 -4.53
N GLY A 155 13.21 8.33 -3.50
CA GLY A 155 11.84 7.83 -3.55
C GLY A 155 11.65 6.61 -4.47
N HIS A 156 12.70 5.83 -4.76
CA HIS A 156 12.58 4.59 -5.52
C HIS A 156 12.57 3.37 -4.60
N PHE A 157 11.53 2.55 -4.68
CA PHE A 157 11.27 1.49 -3.72
C PHE A 157 11.43 0.10 -4.33
N THR A 158 12.09 -0.79 -3.59
CA THR A 158 12.16 -2.23 -3.91
C THR A 158 11.39 -3.03 -2.87
N LEU A 159 10.45 -3.87 -3.32
CA LEU A 159 9.75 -4.79 -2.41
C LEU A 159 10.75 -5.79 -1.80
N LEU A 160 10.76 -5.89 -0.47
CA LEU A 160 11.54 -6.87 0.25
C LEU A 160 10.81 -8.22 0.30
N SER A 161 11.57 -9.30 0.10
CA SER A 161 11.06 -10.65 0.29
C SER A 161 11.09 -11.02 1.77
N TRP A 162 10.02 -11.66 2.23
CA TRP A 162 9.98 -12.26 3.56
C TRP A 162 10.81 -13.55 3.66
N THR A 163 11.24 -14.11 2.53
CA THR A 163 11.81 -15.47 2.45
C THR A 163 13.24 -15.53 1.90
N ASP A 164 13.90 -14.40 1.69
CA ASP A 164 15.27 -14.36 1.15
C ASP A 164 16.36 -14.26 2.23
N GLY A 165 16.01 -14.56 3.48
CA GLY A 165 16.93 -14.57 4.61
C GLY A 165 17.29 -13.20 5.17
N ARG A 166 16.63 -12.13 4.72
CA ARG A 166 16.77 -10.80 5.35
C ARG A 166 16.19 -10.73 6.76
N PHE A 167 15.11 -11.46 7.00
CA PHE A 167 14.41 -11.45 8.29
C PHE A 167 14.72 -12.72 9.07
N MET A 168 14.89 -12.57 10.40
CA MET A 168 14.92 -13.70 11.31
C MET A 168 13.50 -14.26 11.50
N ASP A 169 13.40 -15.56 11.67
CA ASP A 169 12.16 -16.24 12.07
C ASP A 169 11.83 -15.97 13.56
N GLU A 170 10.74 -16.58 14.04
CA GLU A 170 10.29 -16.43 15.42
C GLU A 170 11.29 -16.92 16.47
N ARG A 171 12.36 -17.62 16.05
CA ARG A 171 13.42 -18.18 16.90
C ARG A 171 14.73 -17.41 16.77
N GLY A 172 14.77 -16.34 15.98
CA GLY A 172 15.97 -15.55 15.74
C GLY A 172 16.91 -16.16 14.69
N ALA A 173 16.46 -17.12 13.88
CA ALA A 173 17.26 -17.71 12.82
C ALA A 173 16.92 -17.10 11.46
N PHE A 174 17.93 -16.76 10.65
CA PHE A 174 17.71 -16.38 9.25
C PHE A 174 17.23 -17.58 8.45
N ARG A 175 16.24 -17.37 7.56
CA ARG A 175 15.67 -18.41 6.70
C ARG A 175 16.28 -18.45 5.30
#